data_AF-A0A357Z798-F1
#
_entry.id   AF-A0A357Z798-F1
#
_cell.length_a   1.000
_cell.length_b   1.000
_cell.length_c   1.000
_cell.angle_alpha   90.00
_cell.angle_beta   90.00
_cell.angle_gamma   90.00
#
_symmetry.space_group_name_H-M   'P 1'
#
loop_
_entity.id
_entity.type
_entity.pdbx_description
1 polymer ?
#
loop_
_entity_poly.entity_id
_entity_poly.type
_entity_poly.pdbx_seq_one_letter_code
_entity_poly.pdbx_strand_id
1 'polypeptide(L)'
;MRLTKGQTQSIILTLTEKELLTNPNYLFVFTNRSANTEIKFVKLNNTDISLYKDRYNEFSIVTNTNFATALNGQYDYEIYEQASPTNTNPVGLNMLESGIMELIGTAMSFTEYSTTDTYKIRQ
;
A
#
# COMPACT_ATOMS: atom_id res chain seq x y z
N MET A 1 7.59 4.10 -2.29
CA MET A 1 6.14 4.43 -2.32
C MET A 1 5.66 4.82 -0.91
N ARG A 2 4.53 5.54 -0.77
CA ARG A 2 3.97 5.92 0.55
C ARG A 2 2.47 5.64 0.60
N LEU A 3 2.01 4.98 1.65
CA LEU A 3 0.60 4.66 1.91
C LEU A 3 0.18 5.19 3.28
N THR A 4 -1.07 5.62 3.37
CA THR A 4 -1.70 6.21 4.57
C THR A 4 -2.89 5.38 4.95
N LYS A 5 -2.94 4.90 6.18
CA LYS A 5 -4.07 4.13 6.69
C LYS A 5 -5.38 4.91 6.60
N GLY A 6 -6.46 4.19 6.31
CA GLY A 6 -7.80 4.77 6.18
C GLY A 6 -8.04 5.52 4.86
N GLN A 7 -7.09 5.49 3.92
CA GLN A 7 -7.22 6.12 2.60
C GLN A 7 -7.20 5.08 1.48
N THR A 8 -7.79 5.44 0.34
CA THR A 8 -7.60 4.73 -0.93
C THR A 8 -6.59 5.53 -1.75
N GLN A 9 -5.48 4.91 -2.13
CA GLN A 9 -4.41 5.57 -2.87
C GLN A 9 -4.02 4.79 -4.11
N SER A 10 -3.75 5.51 -5.20
CA SER A 10 -3.15 4.95 -6.41
C SER A 10 -1.65 4.75 -6.20
N ILE A 11 -1.14 3.61 -6.65
CA ILE A 11 0.28 3.33 -6.77
C ILE A 11 0.63 3.16 -8.25
N ILE A 12 1.79 3.67 -8.66
CA ILE A 12 2.31 3.59 -10.02
C ILE A 12 3.55 2.70 -9.99
N LEU A 13 3.62 1.74 -10.91
CA LEU A 13 4.63 0.69 -11.01
C LEU A 13 4.98 0.43 -12.47
N THR A 14 6.10 -0.25 -12.73
CA THR A 14 6.55 -0.60 -14.10
C THR A 14 6.68 -2.11 -14.24
N LEU A 15 5.55 -2.83 -14.10
CA LEU A 15 5.55 -4.30 -14.03
C LEU A 15 5.66 -4.95 -15.41
N THR A 16 5.06 -4.32 -16.41
CA THR A 16 5.01 -4.81 -17.80
C THR A 16 6.38 -4.87 -18.49
N GLU A 17 7.41 -4.21 -17.96
CA GLU A 17 8.76 -4.27 -18.50
C GLU A 17 9.45 -5.64 -18.29
N LYS A 18 8.99 -6.42 -17.31
CA LYS A 18 9.62 -7.69 -16.90
C LYS A 18 8.65 -8.87 -16.85
N GLU A 19 7.40 -8.66 -17.25
CA GLU A 19 6.41 -9.74 -17.28
C GLU A 19 6.70 -10.74 -18.41
N LEU A 20 6.44 -12.01 -18.14
CA LEU A 20 6.60 -13.10 -19.09
C LEU A 20 5.25 -13.72 -19.49
N LEU A 21 4.26 -13.63 -18.59
CA LEU A 21 2.92 -14.16 -18.82
C LEU A 21 2.07 -13.20 -19.65
N THR A 22 1.16 -13.76 -20.45
CA THR A 22 0.15 -12.97 -21.17
C THR A 22 -1.05 -12.74 -20.25
N ASN A 23 -1.27 -11.49 -19.80
CA ASN A 23 -2.27 -11.10 -18.79
C ASN A 23 -2.01 -11.66 -17.37
N PRO A 24 -0.87 -11.34 -16.73
CA PRO A 24 -0.57 -11.80 -15.38
C PRO A 24 -1.42 -11.09 -14.32
N ASN A 25 -1.78 -11.82 -13.27
CA ASN A 25 -2.16 -11.23 -11.99
C ASN A 25 -0.89 -10.94 -11.19
N TYR A 26 -0.99 -9.97 -10.29
CA TYR A 26 0.16 -9.47 -9.54
C TYR A 26 0.02 -9.81 -8.06
N LEU A 27 0.94 -10.61 -7.53
CA LEU A 27 1.06 -10.86 -6.10
C LEU A 27 1.87 -9.74 -5.47
N PHE A 28 1.26 -8.98 -4.57
CA PHE A 28 1.94 -8.01 -3.74
C PHE A 28 2.31 -8.65 -2.40
N VAL A 29 3.58 -8.58 -2.05
CA VAL A 29 4.13 -9.01 -0.75
C VAL A 29 4.77 -7.80 -0.10
N PHE A 30 4.37 -7.47 1.12
CA PHE A 30 4.95 -6.41 1.92
C PHE A 30 5.45 -6.97 3.23
N THR A 31 6.74 -6.81 3.52
CA THR A 31 7.39 -7.31 4.72
C THR A 31 7.84 -6.14 5.57
N ASN A 32 7.34 -6.06 6.82
CA ASN A 32 7.74 -4.99 7.73
C ASN A 32 9.19 -5.17 8.16
N ARG A 33 10.01 -4.13 7.99
CA ARG A 33 11.47 -4.22 8.27
C ARG A 33 11.80 -4.37 9.76
N SER A 34 10.92 -3.91 10.63
CA SER A 34 11.14 -3.93 12.09
C SER A 34 10.56 -5.17 12.75
N ALA A 35 9.36 -5.59 12.34
CA ALA A 35 8.59 -6.65 12.98
C ALA A 35 8.59 -7.98 12.19
N ASN A 36 9.14 -7.99 10.97
CA ASN A 36 9.11 -9.14 10.05
C ASN A 36 7.70 -9.69 9.78
N THR A 37 6.66 -8.86 9.94
CA THR A 37 5.28 -9.23 9.61
C THR A 37 5.02 -9.03 8.13
N GLU A 38 4.42 -10.02 7.48
CA GLU A 38 4.13 -10.00 6.05
C GLU A 38 2.65 -9.70 5.76
N ILE A 39 2.39 -8.93 4.71
CA ILE A 39 1.06 -8.63 4.18
C ILE A 39 1.07 -9.02 2.72
N LYS A 40 0.15 -9.91 2.34
CA LYS A 40 0.10 -10.47 0.98
C LYS A 40 -1.29 -10.33 0.40
N PHE A 41 -1.39 -9.82 -0.82
CA PHE A 41 -2.65 -9.77 -1.54
C PHE A 41 -2.42 -9.79 -3.05
N VAL A 42 -3.43 -10.24 -3.79
CA VAL A 42 -3.38 -10.33 -5.26
C VAL A 42 -4.16 -9.18 -5.88
N LYS A 43 -3.60 -8.55 -6.91
CA LYS A 43 -4.30 -7.62 -7.79
C LYS A 43 -4.44 -8.26 -9.16
N LEU A 44 -5.65 -8.22 -9.70
CA LEU A 44 -5.93 -8.78 -11.01
C LEU A 44 -5.46 -7.84 -12.11
N ASN A 45 -5.04 -8.39 -13.24
CA ASN A 45 -4.63 -7.59 -14.40
C ASN A 45 -5.69 -6.55 -14.81
N ASN A 46 -6.97 -6.95 -14.77
CA ASN A 46 -8.09 -6.09 -15.15
C ASN A 46 -8.36 -4.92 -14.17
N THR A 47 -7.74 -4.93 -12.99
CA THR A 47 -7.84 -3.84 -11.99
C THR A 47 -6.81 -2.74 -12.22
N ASP A 48 -5.94 -2.89 -13.22
CA ASP A 48 -5.04 -1.84 -13.66
C ASP A 48 -5.82 -0.70 -14.33
N ILE A 49 -5.74 0.48 -13.72
CA ILE A 49 -6.42 1.72 -14.14
C ILE A 49 -5.54 2.62 -15.01
N SER A 50 -4.31 2.21 -15.33
CA SER A 50 -3.40 3.00 -16.16
C SER A 50 -3.96 3.26 -17.57
N LEU A 51 -3.67 4.45 -18.08
CA LEU A 51 -4.02 4.84 -19.46
C LEU A 51 -3.08 4.22 -20.50
N TYR A 52 -1.84 3.91 -20.09
CA TYR A 52 -0.78 3.38 -20.95
C TYR A 52 -0.11 2.17 -20.29
N LYS A 53 -0.82 1.04 -20.30
CA LYS A 53 -0.40 -0.24 -19.67
C LYS A 53 0.98 -0.73 -20.11
N ASP A 54 1.37 -0.42 -21.35
CA ASP A 54 2.67 -0.79 -21.91
C ASP A 54 3.85 0.00 -21.31
N ARG A 55 3.59 1.05 -20.52
CA ARG A 55 4.63 1.90 -19.90
C ARG A 55 4.59 1.92 -18.39
N TYR A 56 3.40 1.86 -17.81
CA TYR A 56 3.22 1.83 -16.37
C TYR A 56 1.90 1.16 -16.04
N ASN A 57 1.86 0.57 -14.85
CA ASN A 57 0.65 0.03 -14.26
C ASN A 57 0.25 0.91 -13.09
N GLU A 58 -1.05 1.18 -12.97
CA GLU A 58 -1.60 1.95 -11.87
C GLU A 58 -2.66 1.13 -11.15
N PHE A 59 -2.50 0.98 -9.85
CA PHE A 59 -3.44 0.22 -9.02
C PHE A 59 -3.97 1.06 -7.89
N SER A 60 -5.29 1.01 -7.70
CA SER A 60 -5.94 1.57 -6.52
C SER A 60 -5.84 0.59 -5.35
N ILE A 61 -5.18 1.02 -4.27
CA ILE A 61 -5.00 0.27 -3.03
C ILE A 61 -5.87 0.87 -1.93
N VAL A 62 -6.88 0.10 -1.50
CA VAL A 62 -7.65 0.42 -0.30
C VAL A 62 -6.82 -0.01 0.91
N THR A 63 -6.13 0.95 1.53
CA THR A 63 -5.20 0.64 2.64
C THR A 63 -5.92 0.02 3.83
N ASN A 64 -7.19 0.39 4.06
CA ASN A 64 -7.98 -0.17 5.17
C ASN A 64 -8.25 -1.67 5.01
N THR A 65 -8.34 -2.18 3.78
CA THR A 65 -8.60 -3.61 3.54
C THR A 65 -7.36 -4.46 3.83
N ASN A 66 -6.18 -3.99 3.43
CA ASN A 66 -4.95 -4.78 3.47
C ASN A 66 -4.02 -4.43 4.65
N PHE A 67 -4.10 -3.19 5.16
CA PHE A 67 -3.16 -2.62 6.12
C PHE A 67 -3.82 -2.11 7.41
N ALA A 68 -5.11 -2.38 7.67
CA ALA A 68 -5.78 -1.91 8.89
C ALA A 68 -5.05 -2.33 10.18
N THR A 69 -4.65 -3.60 10.26
CA THR A 69 -3.96 -4.20 11.41
C THR A 69 -2.42 -4.16 11.29
N ALA A 70 -1.89 -3.64 10.18
CA ALA A 70 -0.46 -3.55 9.94
C ALA A 70 0.22 -2.59 10.94
N LEU A 71 1.51 -2.72 11.17
CA LEU A 71 2.26 -1.74 11.96
C LEU A 71 2.64 -0.54 11.08
N ASN A 72 2.65 0.66 11.63
CA ASN A 72 3.17 1.81 10.86
C ASN A 72 4.69 1.69 10.74
N GLY A 73 5.27 2.12 9.62
CA GLY A 73 6.72 2.12 9.41
C GLY A 73 7.13 1.75 7.99
N GLN A 74 8.37 1.30 7.84
CA GLN A 74 8.93 0.90 6.56
C GLN A 74 8.67 -0.58 6.27
N TYR A 75 8.30 -0.85 5.03
CA TYR A 75 8.04 -2.17 4.47
C TYR A 75 8.91 -2.36 3.23
N ASP A 76 9.57 -3.51 3.15
CA ASP A 76 10.14 -3.96 1.89
C ASP A 76 8.98 -4.58 1.09
N TYR A 77 8.78 -4.14 -0.16
CA TYR A 77 7.74 -4.68 -1.03
C TYR A 77 8.37 -5.46 -2.18
N GLU A 78 7.71 -6.55 -2.54
CA GLU A 78 8.05 -7.43 -3.66
C GLU A 78 6.77 -7.75 -4.44
N ILE A 79 6.86 -7.68 -5.76
CA ILE A 79 5.74 -7.90 -6.66
C ILE A 79 6.10 -9.02 -7.61
N TYR A 80 5.24 -10.04 -7.67
CA TYR A 80 5.44 -11.21 -8.52
C TYR A 80 4.30 -11.34 -9.54
N GLU A 81 4.61 -11.86 -10.72
CA GLU A 81 3.57 -12.29 -11.67
C GLU A 81 3.05 -13.69 -11.32
N GLN A 82 1.76 -13.91 -11.58
CA GLN A 82 1.12 -15.21 -11.46
C GLN A 82 -0.10 -15.34 -12.36
N ALA A 83 -0.44 -16.58 -12.72
CA ALA A 83 -1.68 -16.88 -13.42
C ALA A 83 -2.90 -16.94 -12.46
N SER A 84 -2.68 -17.30 -11.19
CA SER A 84 -3.77 -17.47 -10.23
C SER A 84 -4.31 -16.13 -9.72
N PRO A 85 -5.64 -15.97 -9.58
CA PRO A 85 -6.24 -14.76 -9.03
C PRO A 85 -6.17 -14.69 -7.49
N THR A 86 -5.81 -15.78 -6.81
CA THR A 86 -5.92 -15.89 -5.34
C THR A 86 -4.70 -16.45 -4.63
N ASN A 87 -3.67 -16.92 -5.35
CA ASN A 87 -2.50 -17.48 -4.71
C ASN A 87 -1.66 -16.38 -4.03
N THR A 88 -1.38 -16.59 -2.75
CA THR A 88 -0.59 -15.68 -1.90
C THR A 88 0.80 -16.19 -1.59
N ASN A 89 1.20 -17.33 -2.17
CA ASN A 89 2.52 -17.90 -2.00
C ASN A 89 3.47 -17.43 -3.13
N PRO A 90 4.56 -16.70 -2.81
CA PRO A 90 5.52 -16.22 -3.81
C PRO A 90 6.49 -17.31 -4.31
N VAL A 91 6.55 -18.49 -3.69
CA VAL A 91 7.52 -19.53 -4.04
C VAL A 91 7.33 -19.99 -5.49
N GLY A 92 8.39 -19.86 -6.30
CA GLY A 92 8.40 -20.26 -7.70
C GLY A 92 7.76 -19.26 -8.66
N LEU A 93 7.34 -18.08 -8.18
CA LEU A 93 6.85 -17.00 -9.03
C LEU A 93 8.00 -16.12 -9.52
N ASN A 94 7.82 -15.49 -10.68
CA ASN A 94 8.79 -14.56 -11.22
C ASN A 94 8.59 -13.17 -10.58
N MET A 95 9.66 -12.59 -10.07
CA MET A 95 9.64 -11.27 -9.43
C MET A 95 9.78 -10.18 -10.49
N LEU A 96 8.83 -9.26 -10.50
CA LEU A 96 8.78 -8.14 -11.44
C LEU A 96 9.47 -6.90 -10.85
N GLU A 97 9.15 -6.58 -9.60
CA GLU A 97 9.59 -5.35 -8.96
C GLU A 97 9.80 -5.57 -7.46
N SER A 98 10.78 -4.85 -6.89
CA SER A 98 10.95 -4.72 -5.45
C SER A 98 11.37 -3.31 -5.07
N GLY A 99 11.09 -2.92 -3.83
CA GLY A 99 11.47 -1.60 -3.34
C GLY A 99 11.02 -1.35 -1.90
N ILE A 100 10.98 -0.07 -1.51
CA ILE A 100 10.60 0.35 -0.15
C ILE A 100 9.26 1.09 -0.18
N MET A 101 8.40 0.70 0.75
CA MET A 101 7.11 1.33 1.05
C MET A 101 7.12 1.89 2.47
N GLU A 102 6.58 3.09 2.65
CA GLU A 102 6.32 3.65 3.98
C GLU A 102 4.81 3.64 4.25
N LEU A 103 4.40 2.99 5.33
CA LEU A 103 3.03 3.01 5.83
C LEU A 103 2.91 3.99 6.99
N ILE A 104 2.22 5.09 6.76
CA ILE A 104 1.92 6.08 7.78
C ILE A 104 0.51 5.85 8.36
N GLY A 105 0.38 6.13 9.66
CA GLY A 105 -0.91 6.05 10.35
C GLY A 105 -1.90 7.10 9.86
N THR A 106 -3.17 6.95 10.24
CA THR A 106 -4.18 7.99 10.03
C THR A 106 -3.76 9.26 10.75
N ALA A 107 -3.99 10.42 10.13
CA ALA A 107 -3.77 11.71 10.78
C ALA A 107 -4.61 11.78 12.06
N MET A 108 -3.96 11.96 13.20
CA MET A 108 -4.63 12.20 14.48
C MET A 108 -5.17 13.63 14.45
N SER A 109 -6.48 13.79 14.56
CA SER A 109 -7.09 15.11 14.81
C SER A 109 -7.21 15.30 16.31
N PHE A 110 -6.66 16.39 16.84
CA PHE A 110 -6.84 16.76 18.24
C PHE A 110 -7.95 17.82 18.32
N THR A 111 -8.94 17.61 19.20
CA THR A 111 -9.89 18.67 19.56
C THR A 111 -9.25 19.52 20.66
N GLU A 112 -8.82 20.73 20.31
CA GLU A 112 -8.36 21.70 21.31
C GLU A 112 -9.56 22.34 22.00
N TYR A 113 -9.60 22.26 23.33
CA TYR A 113 -10.54 23.01 24.16
C TYR A 113 -9.83 24.26 24.70
N SER A 114 -10.22 25.44 24.22
CA SER A 114 -9.74 26.71 24.77
C SER A 114 -10.71 27.18 25.86
N THR A 115 -10.22 27.37 27.09
CA THR A 115 -10.97 27.99 28.18
C THR A 115 -10.66 29.48 28.24
N THR A 116 -11.67 30.33 28.05
CA THR A 116 -11.52 31.78 28.23
C THR A 116 -11.57 32.12 29.73
N ASP A 117 -10.41 32.31 30.35
CA ASP A 117 -10.33 32.79 31.73
C ASP A 117 -10.64 34.29 31.80
N THR A 118 -11.71 34.67 32.51
CA THR A 118 -12.06 36.07 32.74
C THR A 118 -11.76 36.45 34.19
N TYR A 119 -10.77 37.32 34.39
CA TYR A 119 -10.43 37.88 35.70
C TYR A 119 -11.22 39.17 35.94
N LYS A 120 -11.95 39.25 37.06
CA LYS A 120 -12.48 40.52 37.57
C LYS A 120 -11.53 41.09 38.62
N ILE A 121 -10.82 42.15 38.28
CA ILE A 121 -10.10 43.01 39.22
C ILE A 121 -11.11 43.83 40.03
N ARG A 122 -11.03 43.76 41.37
CA ARG A 122 -11.80 44.63 42.28
C ARG A 122 -10.94 45.86 42.60
N GLN A 123 -11.50 47.05 42.34
CA GLN A 123 -10.95 48.36 42.69
C GLN A 123 -11.24 48.70 44.16
#